data_AF-A0A4S0I6U0-F1
#
_entry.id   AF-A0A4S0I6U0-F1
#
_cell.length_a   1.000
_cell.length_b   1.000
_cell.length_c   1.000
_cell.angle_alpha   90.00
_cell.angle_beta   90.00
_cell.angle_gamma   90.00
#
_symmetry.space_group_name_H-M   'P 1'
#
loop_
_entity.id
_entity.type
_entity.pdbx_description
1 polymer ?
#
loop_
_entity_poly.entity_id
_entity_poly.type
_entity_poly.pdbx_seq_one_letter_code
_entity_poly.pdbx_strand_id
1 'polypeptide(L)'
;LVAAILASALGFIDGSILAIAIPALRVDLGASLAEAQWISNAYALTLSALILAGGAAGDRFGLRRAFVAGIALFVAASLACAVAPNAVVLLAFRALQ
;
A
#
# COMPACT_ATOMS: atom_id res chain seq x y z
N LEU A 1 -9.77 8.52 -17.58
CA LEU A 1 -8.53 9.33 -17.48
C LEU A 1 -8.37 9.94 -16.09
N VAL A 2 -9.27 10.81 -15.60
CA VAL A 2 -9.15 11.41 -14.25
C VAL A 2 -8.96 10.37 -13.14
N ALA A 3 -9.78 9.31 -13.12
CA ALA A 3 -9.65 8.26 -12.10
C ALA A 3 -8.29 7.53 -12.14
N ALA A 4 -7.71 7.32 -13.33
CA ALA A 4 -6.38 6.73 -13.48
C ALA A 4 -5.28 7.67 -12.99
N ILE A 5 -5.38 8.97 -13.31
CA ILE A 5 -4.43 9.99 -12.82
C ILE A 5 -4.45 10.06 -11.29
N LEU A 6 -5.64 10.12 -10.68
CA LEU A 6 -5.80 10.16 -9.23
C LEU A 6 -5.27 8.88 -8.56
N ALA A 7 -5.53 7.71 -9.14
CA ALA A 7 -5.01 6.46 -8.61
C ALA A 7 -3.47 6.39 -8.68
N SER A 8 -2.86 6.81 -9.79
CA SER A 8 -1.40 6.86 -9.91
C SER A 8 -0.77 7.87 -8.95
N ALA A 9 -1.40 9.03 -8.76
CA ALA A 9 -0.94 10.02 -7.78
C ALA A 9 -0.99 9.47 -6.35
N LEU A 10 -2.04 8.71 -6.01
CA LEU A 10 -2.22 8.12 -4.69
C LEU A 10 -1.07 7.17 -4.31
N GLY A 11 -0.66 6.29 -5.24
CA GLY A 11 0.48 5.39 -5.01
C GLY A 11 1.81 6.13 -4.82
N PHE A 12 2.02 7.24 -5.52
CA PHE A 12 3.22 8.07 -5.35
C PHE A 12 3.22 8.80 -4.00
N ILE A 13 2.09 9.40 -3.63
CA ILE A 13 1.93 10.12 -2.37
C ILE A 13 2.18 9.19 -1.19
N ASP A 14 1.63 7.98 -1.25
CA ASP A 14 1.74 6.98 -0.20
C ASP A 14 3.21 6.58 0.10
N GLY A 15 4.00 6.31 -0.95
CA GLY A 15 5.44 6.02 -0.77
C GLY A 15 6.23 7.23 -0.27
N SER A 16 5.85 8.44 -0.67
CA SER A 16 6.51 9.69 -0.27
C SER A 16 6.30 10.02 1.21
N ILE A 17 5.08 9.82 1.71
CA ILE A 17 4.72 10.09 3.11
C ILE A 17 5.51 9.18 4.05
N LEU A 18 5.69 7.90 3.69
CA LEU A 18 6.42 6.95 4.52
C LEU A 18 7.87 7.35 4.78
N ALA A 19 8.55 7.90 3.77
CA ALA A 19 9.93 8.34 3.92
C ALA A 19 10.10 9.40 5.03
N ILE A 20 9.05 10.20 5.25
CA ILE A 20 8.98 11.25 6.28
C ILE A 20 8.44 10.70 7.61
N ALA A 21 7.54 9.71 7.55
CA ALA A 21 6.85 9.16 8.72
C ALA A 21 7.66 8.10 9.49
N ILE A 22 8.71 7.50 8.90
CA ILE A 22 9.53 6.46 9.55
C ILE A 22 10.04 6.86 10.94
N PRO A 23 10.61 8.06 11.17
CA PRO A 23 11.06 8.46 12.50
C PRO A 23 9.92 8.47 13.53
N ALA A 24 8.74 8.99 13.15
CA ALA A 24 7.56 9.01 14.01
C ALA A 24 7.04 7.60 14.29
N LEU A 25 6.93 6.75 13.26
CA LEU A 25 6.53 5.34 13.40
C LEU A 25 7.44 4.56 14.36
N ARG A 26 8.75 4.83 14.34
CA ARG A 26 9.71 4.21 15.26
C ARG A 26 9.53 4.63 16.72
N VAL A 27 9.15 5.89 16.95
CA VAL A 27 8.90 6.42 18.30
C VAL A 27 7.53 5.97 18.82
N ASP A 28 6.49 6.12 18.00
CA ASP A 28 5.10 5.90 18.40
C ASP A 28 4.73 4.41 18.50
N LEU A 29 5.27 3.57 17.61
CA LEU A 29 5.01 2.12 17.59
C LEU A 29 6.15 1.29 18.19
N GLY A 30 7.23 1.94 18.66
CA GLY A 30 8.43 1.26 19.14
C GLY A 30 9.15 0.43 18.07
N ALA A 31 8.96 0.75 16.78
CA ALA A 31 9.47 -0.06 15.68
C ALA A 31 11.01 -0.04 15.63
N SER A 32 11.60 -1.22 15.48
CA SER A 32 13.01 -1.39 15.19
C SER A 32 13.37 -0.81 13.81
N LEU A 33 14.66 -0.57 13.57
CA LEU A 33 15.14 -0.14 12.25
C LEU A 33 14.77 -1.16 11.15
N ALA A 34 14.87 -2.45 11.47
CA ALA A 34 14.52 -3.52 10.55
C ALA A 34 13.03 -3.51 10.20
N GLU A 35 12.15 -3.34 11.18
CA GLU A 35 10.70 -3.23 10.94
C GLU A 35 10.35 -2.01 10.10
N ALA A 36 10.97 -0.85 10.37
CA ALA A 36 10.75 0.36 9.57
C ALA A 36 11.16 0.17 8.10
N GLN A 37 12.26 -0.54 7.84
CA GLN A 37 12.66 -0.87 6.47
C GLN A 37 11.69 -1.84 5.81
N TRP A 38 11.22 -2.86 6.54
CA TRP A 38 10.21 -3.79 6.03
C TRP A 38 8.88 -3.11 5.73
N ILE A 39 8.44 -2.15 6.55
CA ILE A 39 7.22 -1.37 6.31
C ILE A 39 7.31 -0.63 4.97
N SER A 40 8.49 -0.07 4.65
CA SER A 40 8.72 0.60 3.36
C SER A 40 8.79 -0.39 2.19
N ASN A 41 9.48 -1.52 2.38
CA ASN A 41 9.71 -2.49 1.31
C ASN A 41 8.49 -3.38 1.01
N ALA A 42 7.62 -3.62 1.98
CA ALA A 42 6.47 -4.51 1.84
C ALA A 42 5.56 -4.07 0.69
N TYR A 43 5.26 -2.77 0.60
CA TYR A 43 4.44 -2.21 -0.47
C TYR A 43 5.07 -2.43 -1.85
N ALA A 44 6.36 -2.11 -2.01
CA ALA A 44 7.04 -2.28 -3.29
C ALA A 44 7.11 -3.76 -3.71
N LEU A 45 7.33 -4.66 -2.75
CA LEU A 45 7.39 -6.10 -2.97
C LEU A 45 6.04 -6.66 -3.43
N THR A 46 4.95 -6.35 -2.72
CA THR A 46 3.61 -6.85 -3.07
C THR A 46 3.09 -6.25 -4.36
N LEU A 47 3.32 -4.95 -4.59
CA LEU A 47 3.00 -4.30 -5.85
C LEU A 47 3.73 -4.98 -7.03
N SER A 48 5.04 -5.23 -6.88
CA SER A 48 5.84 -5.89 -7.92
C SER A 48 5.40 -7.33 -8.17
N ALA A 49 5.04 -8.07 -7.11
CA ALA A 49 4.57 -9.45 -7.22
C ALA A 49 3.19 -9.56 -7.87
N LEU A 50 2.30 -8.59 -7.62
CA LEU A 50 0.92 -8.63 -8.07
C LEU A 50 0.65 -7.84 -9.36
N ILE A 51 1.62 -7.08 -9.88
CA ILE A 51 1.40 -6.26 -11.08
C ILE A 51 0.97 -7.09 -12.30
N LEU A 52 1.62 -8.24 -12.52
CA LEU A 52 1.28 -9.14 -13.63
C LEU A 52 -0.07 -9.83 -13.40
N ALA A 53 -0.35 -10.24 -12.15
CA ALA A 53 -1.62 -10.85 -11.78
C ALA A 53 -2.79 -9.86 -11.92
N GLY A 54 -2.59 -8.60 -11.52
CA GLY A 54 -3.55 -7.51 -11.68
C GLY A 54 -3.80 -7.18 -13.15
N GLY A 55 -2.76 -7.18 -13.98
CA GLY A 55 -2.89 -7.04 -15.44
C GLY A 55 -3.73 -8.16 -16.04
N ALA A 56 -3.38 -9.41 -15.76
CA ALA A 56 -4.13 -10.59 -16.23
C ALA A 56 -5.59 -10.60 -15.73
N ALA A 57 -5.83 -10.15 -14.49
CA ALA A 57 -7.18 -9.98 -13.95
C ALA A 57 -7.96 -8.88 -14.69
N GLY A 58 -7.30 -7.78 -15.08
CA GLY A 58 -7.88 -6.73 -15.92
C GLY A 58 -8.28 -7.25 -17.31
N ASP A 59 -7.44 -8.08 -17.92
CA ASP A 59 -7.69 -8.69 -19.22
C ASP A 59 -8.87 -9.68 -19.15
N ARG A 60 -8.96 -10.47 -18.07
CA ARG A 60 -9.99 -11.52 -17.91
C ARG A 60 -11.34 -10.99 -17.42
N PHE A 61 -11.35 -10.08 -16.44
CA PHE A 61 -12.57 -9.61 -15.77
C PHE A 61 -13.03 -8.22 -16.25
N GLY A 62 -12.26 -7.60 -17.14
CA GLY A 62 -12.51 -6.27 -17.68
C GLY A 62 -11.85 -5.17 -16.85
N LEU A 63 -11.19 -4.25 -17.56
CA LEU A 63 -10.36 -3.19 -17.00
C LEU A 63 -11.09 -2.36 -15.92
N ARG A 64 -12.37 -2.00 -16.15
CA ARG A 64 -13.15 -1.19 -15.20
C ARG A 64 -13.36 -1.90 -13.86
N ARG A 65 -13.67 -3.20 -13.87
CA ARG A 65 -13.95 -3.96 -12.64
C ARG A 65 -12.67 -4.17 -11.84
N ALA A 66 -11.59 -4.56 -12.51
CA ALA A 66 -10.27 -4.71 -11.89
C ALA A 66 -9.79 -3.39 -11.28
N PHE A 67 -9.95 -2.27 -12.00
CA PHE A 67 -9.54 -0.96 -11.53
C PHE A 67 -10.32 -0.49 -10.29
N VAL A 68 -11.66 -0.63 -10.29
CA VAL A 68 -12.49 -0.26 -9.13
C VAL A 68 -12.21 -1.18 -7.93
N ALA A 69 -12.06 -2.48 -8.16
CA ALA A 69 -11.74 -3.43 -7.08
C ALA A 69 -10.37 -3.13 -6.46
N GLY A 70 -9.36 -2.83 -7.27
CA GLY A 70 -8.03 -2.44 -6.79
C GLY A 70 -8.06 -1.16 -5.96
N ILE A 71 -8.78 -0.12 -6.40
CA ILE A 71 -8.95 1.12 -5.62
C ILE A 71 -9.66 0.83 -4.29
N ALA A 72 -10.75 0.05 -4.31
CA ALA A 72 -11.50 -0.27 -3.11
C ALA A 72 -10.63 -1.02 -2.09
N LEU A 73 -9.83 -1.99 -2.56
CA LEU A 73 -8.87 -2.71 -1.73
C LEU A 73 -7.81 -1.77 -1.15
N PHE A 74 -7.20 -0.93 -1.98
CA PHE A 74 -6.17 0.03 -1.56
C PHE A 74 -6.69 0.97 -0.48
N VAL A 75 -7.89 1.55 -0.67
CA VAL A 75 -8.51 2.45 0.31
C VAL A 75 -8.81 1.72 1.62
N ALA A 76 -9.35 0.50 1.56
CA ALA A 76 -9.62 -0.29 2.77
C ALA A 76 -8.33 -0.64 3.54
N ALA A 77 -7.27 -1.02 2.83
CA ALA A 77 -5.97 -1.32 3.42
C ALA A 77 -5.30 -0.07 4.00
N SER A 78 -5.37 1.08 3.32
CA SER A 78 -4.94 2.39 3.85
C SER A 78 -5.63 2.73 5.18
N LEU A 79 -6.94 2.52 5.27
CA LEU A 79 -7.68 2.75 6.50
C LEU A 79 -7.27 1.76 7.61
N ALA A 80 -6.99 0.51 7.26
CA ALA A 80 -6.47 -0.48 8.21
C ALA A 80 -5.08 -0.07 8.74
N CYS A 81 -4.19 0.46 7.90
CA CYS A 81 -2.90 1.01 8.30
C CYS A 81 -3.06 2.15 9.34
N ALA A 82 -4.06 3.01 9.19
CA ALA A 82 -4.29 4.14 10.10
C ALA A 82 -4.70 3.73 11.53
N VAL A 83 -5.25 2.52 11.70
CA VAL A 83 -5.68 1.99 13.00
C VAL A 83 -4.74 0.90 13.53
N ALA A 84 -3.57 0.72 12.92
CA ALA A 84 -2.62 -0.33 13.31
C ALA A 84 -2.05 -0.07 14.73
N PRO A 85 -2.15 -1.04 15.66
CA PRO A 85 -1.73 -0.86 17.06
C PRO A 85 -0.22 -1.07 17.29
N ASN A 86 0.49 -1.69 16.34
CA ASN A 86 1.93 -1.96 16.42
C ASN A 86 2.56 -2.10 15.03
N ALA A 87 3.89 -2.10 14.98
CA ALA A 87 4.67 -2.13 13.74
C ALA A 87 4.41 -3.39 12.87
N VAL A 88 4.21 -4.56 13.49
CA VAL A 88 3.96 -5.81 12.76
C VAL A 88 2.60 -5.81 12.08
N VAL A 89 1.57 -5.31 12.76
CA VAL A 89 0.22 -5.17 12.17
C VAL A 89 0.24 -4.13 11.05
N LEU A 90 0.95 -3.02 11.25
CA LEU A 90 1.14 -2.02 10.20
C LEU A 90 1.83 -2.60 8.97
N LEU A 91 2.88 -3.41 9.16
CA LEU A 91 3.58 -4.11 8.09
C LEU A 91 2.65 -5.04 7.31
N ALA A 92 1.80 -5.80 7.99
CA ALA A 92 0.84 -6.71 7.35
C ALA A 92 -0.20 -5.95 6.52
N PHE A 93 -0.78 -4.87 7.07
CA PHE A 93 -1.72 -4.03 6.31
C PHE A 93 -1.05 -3.31 5.14
N ARG A 94 0.22 -2.93 5.30
CA ARG A 94 1.04 -2.37 4.23
C ARG A 94 1.31 -3.34 3.08
N ALA A 95 1.49 -4.63 3.37
CA ALA A 95 1.60 -5.64 2.35
C ALA A 95 0.28 -5.84 1.59
N LEU A 96 -0.87 -5.65 2.26
CA LEU A 96 -2.20 -5.75 1.66
C LEU A 96 -2.56 -4.54 0.79
N GLN A 97 -1.99 -3.37 1.10
CA GLN A 97 -2.24 -2.09 0.45
C GLN A 97 -1.68 -2.04 -0.97
#